data_AF-A0A847BW10-F1
#
_entry.id   AF-A0A847BW10-F1
#
_cell.length_a   1.000
_cell.length_b   1.000
_cell.length_c   1.000
_cell.angle_alpha   90.00
_cell.angle_beta   90.00
_cell.angle_gamma   90.00
#
_symmetry.space_group_name_H-M   'P 1'
#
loop_
_entity.id
_entity.type
_entity.pdbx_description
1 polymer ?
#
loop_
_entity_poly.entity_id
_entity_poly.type
_entity_poly.pdbx_seq_one_letter_code
_entity_poly.pdbx_strand_id
1 'polypeptide(L)'
;MNDLELKNIISIDEKKYLVSTIATQVRHAWFNDDEHKIVYETMVFELDEEKVAHDKPVFNERYHTAEEAIAEHGAIIESPEAYFIR
;
A
#
# COMPACT_ATOMS: atom_id res chain seq x y z
N MET A 1 -0.08 15.06 13.45
CA MET A 1 0.60 14.40 12.33
C MET A 1 -0.51 13.74 11.54
N ASN A 2 -0.71 14.08 10.27
CA ASN A 2 -1.78 13.47 9.50
C ASN A 2 -1.39 12.01 9.25
N ASP A 3 -2.10 11.09 9.91
CA ASP A 3 -1.99 9.67 9.65
C ASP A 3 -2.51 9.43 8.23
N LEU A 4 -1.60 9.33 7.25
CA LEU A 4 -1.98 9.01 5.88
C LEU A 4 -2.53 7.58 5.87
N GLU A 5 -3.83 7.44 5.62
CA GLU A 5 -4.51 6.17 5.42
C GLU A 5 -5.45 6.31 4.21
N LEU A 6 -5.09 5.66 3.11
CA LEU A 6 -5.93 5.58 1.90
C LEU A 6 -6.32 4.12 1.68
N LYS A 7 -7.60 3.88 1.39
CA LYS A 7 -8.13 2.55 1.09
C LYS A 7 -9.15 2.61 -0.04
N ASN A 8 -8.88 1.87 -1.10
CA ASN A 8 -9.75 1.78 -2.26
C ASN A 8 -9.95 0.30 -2.61
N ILE A 9 -11.19 -0.06 -2.92
CA ILE A 9 -11.50 -1.37 -3.50
C ILE A 9 -11.68 -1.15 -4.99
N ILE A 10 -10.88 -1.85 -5.80
CA ILE A 10 -11.01 -1.88 -7.25
C ILE A 10 -11.48 -3.26 -7.70
N SER A 11 -12.16 -3.34 -8.83
CA SER A 11 -12.65 -4.60 -9.41
C SER A 11 -12.07 -4.77 -10.81
N ILE A 12 -11.47 -5.93 -11.07
CA ILE A 12 -10.79 -6.24 -12.33
C ILE A 12 -11.07 -7.70 -12.66
N ASP A 13 -11.60 -7.98 -13.84
CA ASP A 13 -11.96 -9.33 -14.30
C ASP A 13 -12.70 -10.17 -13.23
N GLU A 14 -13.76 -9.59 -12.66
CA GLU A 14 -14.61 -10.17 -11.59
C GLU A 14 -13.91 -10.40 -10.24
N LYS A 15 -12.61 -10.15 -10.14
CA LYS A 15 -11.85 -10.15 -8.88
C LYS A 15 -11.85 -8.77 -8.24
N LYS A 16 -11.84 -8.73 -6.92
CA LYS A 16 -11.74 -7.48 -6.15
C LYS A 16 -10.36 -7.39 -5.52
N TYR A 17 -9.82 -6.18 -5.45
CA TYR A 17 -8.54 -5.90 -4.82
C TYR A 17 -8.67 -4.73 -3.86
N LEU A 18 -8.06 -4.85 -2.69
CA LEU A 18 -7.90 -3.76 -1.73
C LEU A 18 -6.55 -3.10 -1.97
N VAL A 19 -6.57 -1.87 -2.44
CA VAL A 19 -5.41 -0.97 -2.51
C VAL A 19 -5.37 -0.17 -1.21
N SER A 20 -4.28 -0.26 -0.46
CA SER A 20 -4.14 0.38 0.85
C SER A 20 -2.81 1.10 0.94
N THR A 21 -2.82 2.40 1.24
CA THR A 21 -1.61 3.17 1.57
C THR A 21 -1.67 3.61 3.02
N ILE A 22 -0.61 3.32 3.79
CA ILE A 22 -0.50 3.70 5.20
C ILE A 22 0.82 4.40 5.49
N ALA A 23 0.82 5.35 6.42
CA ALA A 23 2.03 5.83 7.07
C ALA A 23 2.39 4.90 8.23
N THR A 24 3.63 4.42 8.29
CA THR A 24 4.11 3.54 9.36
C THR A 24 5.45 4.03 9.90
N GLN A 25 5.63 3.91 11.21
CA GLN A 25 6.91 4.18 11.86
C GLN A 25 7.77 2.92 11.81
N VAL A 26 8.93 3.00 11.18
CA VAL A 26 9.87 1.88 11.17
C VAL A 26 10.85 2.03 12.34
N ARG A 27 10.79 1.10 13.29
CA ARG A 27 11.81 0.98 14.34
C ARG A 27 12.91 0.03 13.87
N HIS A 28 14.02 0.56 13.39
CA HIS A 28 15.21 -0.26 13.16
C HIS A 28 16.02 -0.35 14.46
N ALA A 29 16.28 -1.58 14.93
CA ALA A 29 17.04 -1.85 16.16
C ALA A 29 18.52 -1.40 16.12
N TRP A 30 19.01 -0.90 14.98
CA TRP A 30 20.43 -0.55 14.75
C TRP A 30 20.73 0.94 14.78
N PHE A 31 19.72 1.81 14.77
CA PHE A 31 19.90 3.25 14.77
C PHE A 31 19.38 3.82 16.09
N ASN A 32 20.30 4.10 17.03
CA ASN A 32 19.97 4.73 18.32
C ASN A 32 19.55 6.21 18.19
N ASP A 33 19.63 6.81 17.00
CA ASP A 33 19.34 8.22 16.72
C ASP A 33 18.17 8.45 15.74
N ASP A 34 17.54 7.39 15.21
CA ASP A 34 16.50 7.47 14.16
C ASP A 34 15.11 7.14 14.74
N GLU A 35 14.87 7.61 15.98
CA GLU A 35 13.57 7.49 16.63
C GLU A 35 12.54 8.26 15.79
N HIS A 36 11.76 7.50 15.02
CA HIS A 36 10.56 7.91 14.29
C HIS A 36 10.75 8.29 12.81
N LYS A 37 11.56 7.55 12.05
CA LYS A 37 11.44 7.61 10.59
C LYS A 37 10.08 7.04 10.14
N ILE A 38 9.24 7.93 9.60
CA ILE A 38 8.00 7.55 8.93
C ILE A 38 8.35 7.09 7.52
N VAL A 39 7.81 5.94 7.14
CA VAL A 39 7.74 5.50 5.76
C VAL A 39 6.29 5.37 5.37
N TYR A 40 6.02 5.46 4.08
CA TYR A 40 4.70 5.24 3.52
C TYR A 40 4.73 3.92 2.78
N GLU A 41 3.72 3.09 2.96
CA GLU A 41 3.68 1.76 2.36
C GLU A 41 2.36 1.59 1.61
N THR A 42 2.45 1.26 0.33
CA THR A 42 1.30 0.95 -0.53
C THR A 42 1.27 -0.55 -0.76
N MET A 43 0.15 -1.17 -0.44
CA MET A 43 -0.08 -2.60 -0.56
C MET A 43 -1.36 -2.86 -1.34
N VAL A 44 -1.35 -3.90 -2.16
CA VAL A 44 -2.54 -4.41 -2.85
C VAL A 44 -2.77 -5.85 -2.43
N PHE A 45 -4.00 -6.17 -2.05
CA PHE A 45 -4.42 -7.50 -1.64
C PHE A 45 -5.60 -7.96 -2.49
N GLU A 46 -5.62 -9.24 -2.87
CA GLU A 46 -6.83 -9.85 -3.43
C GLU A 46 -7.89 -10.02 -2.32
N LEU A 47 -9.15 -9.77 -2.67
CA LEU A 47 -10.32 -10.01 -1.83
C LEU A 47 -10.97 -11.32 -2.29
N ASP A 48 -10.88 -12.35 -1.46
CA ASP A 48 -11.54 -13.64 -1.68
C ASP A 48 -12.74 -13.76 -0.73
N GLU A 49 -13.94 -13.98 -1.28
CA GLU A 49 -15.19 -14.04 -0.49
C GLU A 49 -15.36 -12.89 0.54
N GLU A 50 -15.00 -11.66 0.14
CA GLU A 50 -15.00 -10.46 1.01
C GLU A 50 -13.97 -10.46 2.15
N LYS A 51 -13.03 -11.42 2.17
CA LYS A 51 -11.90 -11.45 3.09
C LYS A 51 -10.63 -11.00 2.38
N VAL A 52 -9.85 -10.19 3.08
CA VAL A 52 -8.55 -9.71 2.58
C VAL A 52 -7.48 -10.77 2.88
N ALA A 53 -6.80 -11.26 1.84
CA ALA A 53 -5.66 -12.16 1.98
C ALA A 53 -4.38 -11.40 2.38
N HIS A 54 -4.30 -10.97 3.64
CA HIS A 54 -3.19 -10.14 4.14
C HIS A 54 -1.81 -10.80 4.12
N ASP A 55 -1.75 -12.12 4.04
CA ASP A 55 -0.50 -12.90 4.05
C ASP A 55 0.27 -12.82 2.72
N LYS A 56 -0.40 -12.47 1.63
CA LYS A 56 0.16 -12.45 0.28
C LYS A 56 -0.30 -11.22 -0.50
N PRO A 57 0.26 -10.03 -0.20
CA PRO A 57 0.03 -8.87 -1.04
C PRO A 57 0.51 -9.16 -2.47
N VAL A 58 -0.31 -8.80 -3.46
CA VAL A 58 0.05 -8.90 -4.89
C VAL A 58 0.97 -7.75 -5.31
N PHE A 59 0.97 -6.68 -4.52
CA PHE A 59 1.88 -5.54 -4.64
C PHE A 59 2.22 -5.03 -3.23
N ASN A 60 3.48 -4.71 -2.99
CA ASN A 60 3.94 -4.03 -1.78
C ASN A 60 5.15 -3.18 -2.13
N GLU A 61 5.06 -1.88 -1.89
CA GLU A 61 6.17 -0.96 -2.07
C GLU A 61 6.18 0.13 -0.99
N ARG A 62 7.37 0.66 -0.71
CA ARG A 62 7.62 1.66 0.33
C ARG A 62 8.22 2.93 -0.25
N TYR A 63 7.76 4.06 0.29
CA TYR A 63 8.13 5.40 -0.14
C TYR A 63 8.67 6.23 1.02
N HIS A 64 9.48 7.22 0.67
CA HIS A 64 10.06 8.15 1.63
C HIS A 64 9.18 9.38 1.86
N THR A 65 8.31 9.71 0.90
CA THR A 65 7.38 10.84 0.97
C THR A 65 5.92 10.41 0.87
N ALA A 66 5.02 11.21 1.43
CA ALA A 66 3.59 10.97 1.34
C ALA A 66 3.10 11.17 -0.09
N GLU A 67 3.63 12.17 -0.79
CA GLU A 67 3.25 12.53 -2.14
C GLU A 67 3.52 11.39 -3.13
N GLU A 68 4.69 10.73 -3.03
CA GLU A 68 5.01 9.54 -3.83
C GLU A 68 4.00 8.42 -3.58
N ALA A 69 3.68 8.13 -2.31
CA ALA A 69 2.75 7.07 -1.95
C ALA A 69 1.31 7.36 -2.39
N ILE A 70 0.89 8.63 -2.37
CA ILE A 70 -0.42 9.06 -2.89
C ILE A 70 -0.45 8.95 -4.40
N ALA A 71 0.61 9.38 -5.09
CA ALA A 71 0.71 9.28 -6.54
C ALA A 71 0.64 7.82 -7.00
N GLU A 72 1.42 6.92 -6.37
CA GLU A 72 1.41 5.52 -6.74
C GLU A 72 0.07 4.85 -6.44
N HIS A 73 -0.56 5.19 -5.31
CA HIS A 73 -1.90 4.70 -4.98
C HIS A 73 -2.91 5.08 -6.08
N GLY A 74 -2.86 6.32 -6.56
CA GLY A 74 -3.70 6.79 -7.66
C GLY A 74 -3.41 6.04 -8.96
N ALA A 75 -2.13 5.91 -9.33
CA ALA A 75 -1.72 5.20 -10.54
C ALA A 75 -2.16 3.72 -10.55
N ILE A 76 -2.09 3.05 -9.39
CA ILE A 76 -2.58 1.69 -9.21
C ILE A 76 -4.10 1.60 -9.44
N ILE A 77 -4.87 2.57 -8.94
CA ILE A 77 -6.33 2.61 -9.17
C ILE A 77 -6.64 2.86 -10.65
N GLU A 78 -5.89 3.74 -11.30
CA GLU A 78 -6.12 4.15 -12.69
C GLU A 78 -5.67 3.09 -13.71
N SER A 79 -4.59 2.35 -13.43
CA SER A 79 -3.99 1.39 -14.37
C SER A 79 -3.42 0.17 -13.64
N PRO A 80 -4.26 -0.62 -12.95
CA PRO A 80 -3.80 -1.74 -12.12
C PRO A 80 -3.07 -2.85 -12.90
N GLU A 81 -3.36 -2.98 -14.20
CA GLU A 81 -2.70 -3.94 -15.08
C GLU A 81 -1.20 -3.69 -15.26
N ALA A 82 -0.73 -2.44 -15.07
CA ALA A 82 0.69 -2.13 -15.14
C ALA A 82 1.49 -2.67 -13.94
N TYR A 83 0.79 -3.04 -12.85
CA TYR A 83 1.41 -3.28 -11.55
C TYR A 83 1.41 -4.74 -11.12
N PHE A 84 0.26 -5.42 -11.18
CA PHE A 84 0.11 -6.75 -10.57
C PHE A 84 -0.80 -7.71 -11.34
N ILE A 85 -1.29 -7.33 -12.52
CA ILE A 85 -2.00 -8.25 -13.42
C ILE A 85 -1.04 -8.55 -14.57
N ARG A 86 -0.68 -9.82 -14.73
CA ARG A 86 0.20 -10.31 -15.81
C ARG A 86 -0.42 -11.50 -16.49
#